data_AF-A0A819APS2-F1
#
_entry.id   AF-A0A819APS2-F1
#
_cell.length_a   1.000
_cell.length_b   1.000
_cell.length_c   1.000
_cell.angle_alpha   90.00
_cell.angle_beta   90.00
_cell.angle_gamma   90.00
#
_symmetry.space_group_name_H-M   'P 1'
#
loop_
_entity.id
_entity.type
_entity.pdbx_description
1 polymer ?
#
loop_
_entity_poly.entity_id
_entity_poly.type
_entity_poly.pdbx_seq_one_letter_code
_entity_poly.pdbx_strand_id
1 'polypeptide(L)' 'MSIVKSSKNKDQLLLSGYRYRRANKSQIIWYCCRNDRAARVRFDGPGYIKVTDHVHAPNPEETISVEFKSNISFGATA' A
#
# COMPACT_ATOMS: atom_id res chain seq x y z
N MET A 1 2.04 -6.91 6.95
CA MET A 1 1.78 -6.38 5.59
C MET A 1 0.30 -6.53 5.32
N SER A 2 -0.36 -5.49 4.83
CA SER A 2 -1.82 -5.49 4.69
C SER A 2 -2.20 -4.85 3.37
N ILE A 3 -3.14 -5.45 2.62
CA ILE A 3 -3.74 -4.81 1.45
C ILE A 3 -5.05 -4.18 1.90
N VAL A 4 -5.15 -2.87 1.72
CA VAL A 4 -6.29 -2.05 2.11
C VAL A 4 -6.93 -1.40 0.88
N LYS A 5 -8.21 -1.06 0.98
CA LYS A 5 -8.89 -0.30 -0.08
C LYS A 5 -8.79 1.19 0.22
N SER A 6 -8.32 1.94 -0.78
CA SER A 6 -8.40 3.40 -0.76
C SER A 6 -9.86 3.87 -0.77
N SER A 7 -10.13 5.11 -0.38
CA SER A 7 -11.45 5.74 -0.51
C SER A 7 -11.98 5.75 -1.95
N LYS A 8 -11.11 5.57 -2.95
CA LYS A 8 -11.48 5.40 -4.37
C LYS A 8 -11.62 3.93 -4.80
N ASN A 9 -11.78 3.01 -3.84
CA ASN A 9 -11.86 1.56 -4.02
C ASN A 9 -10.68 0.94 -4.80
N LYS A 10 -9.49 1.56 -4.69
CA LYS A 10 -8.25 1.07 -5.30
C LYS A 10 -7.43 0.32 -4.26
N ASP A 11 -6.83 -0.80 -4.66
CA ASP A 11 -5.93 -1.55 -3.78
C ASP A 11 -4.67 -0.75 -3.45
N GLN A 12 -4.39 -0.66 -2.16
CA GLN A 12 -3.17 -0.10 -1.60
C GLN A 12 -2.51 -1.13 -0.71
N LEU A 13 -1.20 -1.28 -0.85
CA LEU A 13 -0.40 -2.13 0.01
C LEU A 13 0.24 -1.27 1.10
N LEU A 14 0.09 -1.71 2.33
CA LEU A 14 0.79 -1.18 3.49
C LEU A 14 1.91 -2.13 3.87
N LEU A 15 3.14 -1.65 3.72
CA LEU A 15 4.33 -2.44 3.99
C LEU A 15 5.41 -1.54 4.60
N SER A 16 5.94 -1.95 5.76
CA SER A 16 7.05 -1.27 6.44
C SER A 16 6.81 0.22 6.72
N GLY A 17 5.57 0.62 7.01
CA GLY A 17 5.21 2.03 7.24
C GLY A 17 5.08 2.89 5.97
N TYR A 18 5.12 2.25 4.80
CA TYR A 18 4.94 2.87 3.50
C TYR A 18 3.66 2.40 2.82
N ARG A 19 3.13 3.29 1.97
CA ARG A 19 1.95 3.05 1.15
C ARG A 19 2.37 2.85 -0.29
N TYR A 20 1.90 1.76 -0.88
CA TYR A 20 2.09 1.45 -2.28
C TYR A 20 0.75 1.32 -2.98
N ARG A 21 0.70 1.71 -4.25
CA ARG A 21 -0.41 1.49 -5.17
C ARG A 21 -0.02 0.42 -6.17
N ARG A 22 -0.99 -0.40 -6.55
CA ARG A 22 -0.77 -1.41 -7.58
C ARG A 22 -0.54 -0.75 -8.94
N ALA A 23 0.45 -1.24 -9.68
CA ALA A 23 0.74 -0.81 -11.04
C ALA A 23 -0.46 -1.02 -11.98
N ASN A 24 -0.92 -2.27 -12.02
CA ASN A 24 -2.00 -2.77 -12.86
C ASN A 24 -2.68 -3.96 -12.16
N LYS A 25 -3.93 -4.26 -12.50
CA LYS A 25 -4.69 -5.38 -11.90
C LYS A 25 -4.03 -6.75 -12.13
N SER A 26 -3.30 -6.91 -13.24
CA SER A 26 -2.61 -8.16 -13.59
C SER A 26 -1.16 -8.22 -13.10
N GLN A 27 -0.56 -7.07 -12.78
CA GLN A 27 0.84 -7.03 -12.34
C GLN A 27 0.96 -7.16 -10.82
N ILE A 28 1.99 -7.89 -10.42
CA ILE A 28 2.47 -8.08 -9.05
C ILE A 28 3.37 -6.92 -8.56
N ILE A 29 3.46 -5.84 -9.35
CA ILE A 29 4.31 -4.69 -9.09
C ILE A 29 3.50 -3.60 -8.38
N TRP A 30 4.07 -3.05 -7.32
CA TRP A 30 3.52 -2.00 -6.49
C TRP A 30 4.50 -0.83 -6.42
N TYR A 31 3.98 0.38 -6.58
CA TYR A 31 4.74 1.63 -6.56
C TYR A 31 4.40 2.43 -5.34
N CYS A 32 5.36 3.16 -4.76
CA CYS A 32 5.03 4.11 -3.71
C CYS A 32 3.89 5.07 -4.16
N CYS A 33 2.97 5.36 -3.24
CA CYS A 33 1.91 6.34 -3.46
C CYS A 33 2.43 7.78 -3.51
N ARG A 34 3.56 8.09 -2.85
CA ARG A 34 4.21 9.39 -2.99
C ARG A 34 4.86 9.50 -4.37
N ASN A 35 4.82 10.71 -4.92
CA ASN A 35 5.11 11.04 -6.32
C ASN A 35 6.54 10.71 -6.77
N ASP A 36 7.41 10.28 -5.86
CA ASP A 36 8.81 10.00 -6.15
C ASP A 36 9.06 8.75 -6.99
N ARG A 37 8.06 7.87 -7.22
CA ARG A 37 8.11 6.67 -8.11
C ARG A 37 9.35 5.74 -7.97
N ALA A 38 10.24 6.01 -7.03
CA ALA A 38 11.52 5.35 -6.88
C ALA A 38 11.28 3.99 -6.26
N ALA A 39 10.59 3.95 -5.11
CA ALA A 39 10.36 2.70 -4.42
C ALA A 39 9.35 1.80 -5.13
N ARG A 40 9.79 0.55 -5.33
CA ARG A 40 9.07 -0.51 -6.05
C ARG A 40 9.14 -1.79 -5.24
N VAL A 41 8.03 -2.49 -5.17
CA VAL A 41 7.93 -3.81 -4.56
C VAL A 41 7.26 -4.74 -5.54
N ARG A 42 7.78 -5.95 -5.67
CA ARG A 42 7.21 -7.02 -6.48
C ARG A 42 6.85 -8.19 -5.57
N PHE A 43 5.67 -8.76 -5.71
CA PHE A 43 5.34 -10.02 -5.03
C PHE A 43 5.85 -11.20 -5.83
N ASP A 44 6.51 -12.15 -5.17
CA ASP A 44 6.99 -13.39 -5.78
C ASP A 44 6.48 -14.55 -4.92
N GLY A 45 5.37 -15.15 -5.35
CA GLY A 45 4.65 -16.16 -4.57
C GLY A 45 4.17 -15.63 -3.20
N PRO A 46 4.44 -16.34 -2.09
CA PRO A 46 4.06 -15.89 -0.74
C PRO A 46 4.96 -14.75 -0.21
N GLY A 47 6.07 -14.47 -0.90
CA GLY A 47 7.04 -13.45 -0.51
C GLY A 47 6.89 -12.14 -1.28
N TYR A 48 7.66 -11.14 -0.86
CA TYR A 48 7.84 -9.91 -1.62
C TYR A 48 9.34 -9.61 -1.78
N ILE A 49 9.66 -9.05 -2.94
CA ILE A 49 10.99 -8.56 -3.30
C ILE A 49 10.90 -7.04 -3.33
N LYS A 50 11.66 -6.39 -2.45
CA LYS A 50 11.87 -4.94 -2.53
C LYS A 50 12.80 -4.67 -3.72
N VAL A 51 12.28 -4.03 -4.76
CA VAL A 51 13.02 -3.74 -6.00
C VAL A 51 13.79 -2.43 -5.87
N THR A 52 13.26 -1.45 -5.14
CA THR A 52 13.91 -0.15 -4.95
C THR A 52 13.49 0.45 -3.61
N ASP A 53 14.42 1.14 -2.96
CA ASP A 53 14.20 1.75 -1.64
C ASP A 53 13.49 3.12 -1.72
N HIS A 54 12.98 3.60 -0.58
CA HIS A 54 12.32 4.89 -0.47
C HIS A 54 13.35 5.99 -0.24
N VAL A 55 13.27 7.03 -1.05
CA VAL A 55 14.05 8.27 -0.85
C VAL A 55 13.39 9.23 0.16
N HIS A 56 12.41 8.74 0.92
CA HIS A 56 11.69 9.53 1.90
C HIS A 56 11.40 8.72 3.17
N ALA A 57 11.28 9.42 4.29
CA ALA A 57 10.86 8.81 5.55
C ALA A 57 9.44 8.23 5.45
N PRO A 58 9.13 7.15 6.19
CA PRO A 58 7.77 6.65 6.28
C PRO A 58 6.87 7.71 6.93
N ASN A 59 5.62 7.79 6.49
CA ASN A 59 4.64 8.69 7.08
C ASN A 59 3.61 7.86 7.87
N PRO A 60 3.82 7.66 9.18
CA PRO A 60 2.98 6.78 9.97
C PRO A 60 1.56 7.31 10.12
N GLU A 61 1.36 8.62 10.27
CA GLU A 61 0.03 9.23 10.45
C GLU A 61 -0.91 8.94 9.27
N GLU A 62 -0.36 9.05 8.06
CA GLU A 62 -1.08 8.76 6.83
C GLU A 62 -1.31 7.26 6.58
N THR A 63 -0.52 6.40 7.22
CA THR A 63 -0.68 4.94 7.18
C THR A 63 -1.77 4.52 8.15
N ILE A 64 -1.70 5.01 9.40
CA ILE A 64 -2.68 4.79 10.46
C ILE A 64 -4.07 5.26 10.02
N SER A 65 -4.15 6.44 9.39
CA SER A 65 -5.42 6.99 8.89
C SER A 65 -6.09 6.09 7.84
N VAL A 66 -5.30 5.40 7.01
CA VAL A 66 -5.81 4.47 5.99
C VAL A 66 -6.21 3.15 6.63
N GLU A 67 -5.42 2.62 7.58
CA GLU A 67 -5.79 1.40 8.31
C GLU A 67 -7.09 1.61 9.10
N PHE A 68 -7.21 2.71 9.83
CA PHE A 68 -8.41 3.04 10.59
C PHE A 68 -9.64 3.17 9.69
N LYS A 69 -9.55 3.90 8.57
CA LYS A 69 -10.65 3.99 7.59
C LYS A 69 -11.03 2.64 7.01
N SER A 70 -10.06 1.79 6.74
CA SER A 70 -10.31 0.44 6.23
C SER A 70 -11.05 -0.38 7.28
N ASN A 71 -10.63 -0.31 8.54
CA ASN A 71 -11.24 -1.06 9.63
C ASN A 71 -12.67 -0.60 9.96
N ILE A 72 -12.97 0.70 9.87
CA ILE A 72 -14.33 1.25 10.05
C ILE A 72 -15.26 0.83 8.91
N SER A 73 -14.74 0.73 7.68
CA SER A 73 -15.54 0.33 6.51
C SER A 73 -16.01 -1.13 6.55
N PHE A 74 -15.38 -1.97 7.37
CA PHE A 74 -15.83 -3.35 7.65
C PHE A 74 -16.82 -3.43 8.83
N GLY A 75 -17.03 -2.34 9.58
CA GLY A 75 -17.94 -2.28 10.73
C GLY A 75 -19.34 -1.73 10.42
N ALA A 76 -19.63 -1.34 9.18
CA ALA A 76 -20.92 -0.80 8.77
C ALA A 76 -21.75 -1.85 8.01
N THR A 77 -22.15 -2.91 8.72
CA THR A 77 -23.31 -3.72 8.37
C THR A 77 -24.05 -4.04 9.66
N ALA A 78 -25.06 -3.23 9.95
CA ALA A 78 -26.18 -3.54 10.83
C ALA A 78 -27.42 -2.86 10.25
#